data_AF-A0A061A4Z4-F1
#
_entry.id   AF-A0A061A4Z4-F1
#
_cell.length_a   1.000
_cell.length_b   1.000
_cell.length_c   1.000
_cell.angle_alpha   90.00
_cell.angle_beta   90.00
_cell.angle_gamma   90.00
#
_symmetry.space_group_name_H-M   'P 1'
#
loop_
_entity.id
_entity.type
_entity.pdbx_description
1 polymer ?
#
loop_
_entity_poly.entity_id
_entity_poly.type
_entity_poly.pdbx_seq_one_letter_code
_entity_poly.pdbx_strand_id
1 'polypeptide(L)'
;MAAFRTRLRRIFATEGRENIEATKALMASAELYGGGFTHVGTDTVFTLDLEAGRYLVLEFLDFEGDRGRNPAPGQEYIRILTVHRPRNQAQTPPAAIVTAREVPGLGPRFDLCGNPKPNRPLRYVNHMRGQVDELVLYPIADDAVTEADIQAFFDDTTPSPPPFDISRWLGSPPLSPGRTATLTPPLSLGRYAAVTWVTSIHDARPLSAHGQHRILTVA
;
A
#
# COMPACT_ATOMS: atom_id res chain seq x y z
N MET A 1 21.20 8.96 -4.60
CA MET A 1 19.96 9.09 -5.40
C MET A 1 19.88 8.05 -6.51
N ALA A 2 20.85 7.98 -7.44
CA ALA A 2 20.83 7.00 -8.54
C ALA A 2 20.66 5.54 -8.07
N ALA A 3 21.47 5.10 -7.09
CA ALA A 3 21.37 3.75 -6.53
C ALA A 3 19.98 3.43 -5.91
N PHE A 4 19.33 4.41 -5.28
CA PHE A 4 17.97 4.25 -4.76
C PHE A 4 16.97 4.06 -5.89
N ARG A 5 17.02 4.89 -6.94
CA ARG A 5 16.13 4.77 -8.11
C ARG A 5 16.29 3.41 -8.80
N THR A 6 17.52 2.96 -9.00
CA THR A 6 17.80 1.64 -9.58
C THR A 6 17.22 0.51 -8.74
N ARG A 7 17.37 0.56 -7.41
CA ARG A 7 16.78 -0.44 -6.51
C ARG A 7 15.25 -0.44 -6.58
N LEU A 8 14.63 0.75 -6.55
CA LEU A 8 13.18 0.87 -6.61
C LEU A 8 12.62 0.33 -7.94
N ARG A 9 13.23 0.66 -9.09
CA ARG A 9 12.86 0.09 -10.40
C ARG A 9 13.00 -1.44 -10.43
N ARG A 10 14.06 -1.97 -9.81
CA ARG A 10 14.32 -3.41 -9.82
C ARG A 10 13.22 -4.20 -9.11
N ILE A 11 12.59 -3.64 -8.07
CA ILE A 11 11.47 -4.30 -7.39
C ILE A 11 10.33 -4.59 -8.36
N PHE A 12 9.96 -3.64 -9.22
CA PHE A 12 8.86 -3.81 -10.16
C PHE A 12 9.26 -4.52 -11.46
N ALA A 13 10.55 -4.56 -11.77
CA ALA A 13 11.06 -5.18 -13.00
C ALA A 13 11.50 -6.65 -12.83
N THR A 14 11.45 -7.19 -11.61
CA THR A 14 11.97 -8.53 -11.32
C THR A 14 10.95 -9.38 -10.59
N GLU A 15 11.07 -10.70 -10.74
CA GLU A 15 10.19 -11.69 -10.14
C GLU A 15 10.99 -12.69 -9.28
N GLY A 16 10.28 -13.50 -8.50
CA GLY A 16 10.88 -14.61 -7.76
C GLY A 16 12.01 -14.18 -6.80
N ARG A 17 13.11 -14.93 -6.82
CA ARG A 17 14.22 -14.70 -5.88
C ARG A 17 14.89 -13.34 -6.05
N GLU A 18 14.93 -12.80 -7.27
CA GLU A 18 15.55 -11.51 -7.53
C GLU A 18 14.72 -10.37 -6.93
N ASN A 19 13.39 -10.46 -7.01
CA ASN A 19 12.48 -9.53 -6.35
C ASN A 19 12.69 -9.50 -4.84
N ILE A 20 12.84 -10.67 -4.19
CA ILE A 20 13.12 -10.76 -2.75
C ILE A 20 14.39 -9.98 -2.38
N GLU A 21 15.48 -10.19 -3.11
CA GLU A 21 16.75 -9.53 -2.82
C GLU A 21 16.68 -8.03 -3.12
N ALA A 22 15.96 -7.61 -4.17
CA ALA A 22 15.71 -6.21 -4.47
C ALA A 22 14.91 -5.52 -3.36
N THR A 23 13.85 -6.15 -2.86
CA THR A 23 13.02 -5.66 -1.76
C THR A 23 13.84 -5.52 -0.47
N LYS A 24 14.62 -6.55 -0.10
CA LYS A 24 15.53 -6.47 1.06
C LYS A 24 16.56 -5.35 0.91
N ALA A 25 17.15 -5.19 -0.27
CA ALA A 25 18.11 -4.13 -0.55
C ALA A 25 17.49 -2.73 -0.46
N LEU A 26 16.23 -2.55 -0.90
CA LEU A 26 15.51 -1.29 -0.70
C LEU A 26 15.31 -1.02 0.78
N MET A 27 14.73 -1.97 1.52
CA MET A 27 14.42 -1.82 2.95
C MET A 27 15.67 -1.54 3.80
N ALA A 28 16.82 -2.11 3.43
CA ALA A 28 18.09 -1.83 4.11
C ALA A 28 18.65 -0.43 3.82
N SER A 29 18.13 0.27 2.82
CA SER A 29 18.69 1.54 2.32
C SER A 29 17.75 2.73 2.35
N ALA A 30 16.47 2.49 2.57
CA ALA A 30 15.45 3.52 2.61
C ALA A 30 14.33 3.10 3.54
N GLU A 31 13.77 4.11 4.20
CA GLU A 31 12.54 3.98 4.94
C GLU A 31 11.39 4.51 4.10
N LEU A 32 10.32 3.72 3.99
CA LEU A 32 9.14 4.06 3.24
C LEU A 32 8.08 4.61 4.18
N TYR A 33 7.68 5.85 3.94
CA TYR A 33 6.70 6.55 4.76
C TYR A 33 5.26 6.41 4.22
N GLY A 34 5.07 5.68 3.11
CA GLY A 34 3.79 5.57 2.43
C GLY A 34 3.44 6.82 1.61
N GLY A 35 2.15 7.10 1.49
CA GLY A 35 1.61 8.19 0.68
C GLY A 35 0.11 8.00 0.49
N GLY A 36 -0.45 8.59 -0.56
CA GLY A 36 -1.81 8.32 -0.99
C GLY A 36 -1.84 7.88 -2.44
N PHE A 37 -2.54 6.80 -2.75
CA PHE A 37 -2.91 6.52 -4.12
C PHE A 37 -4.02 7.47 -4.57
N THR A 38 -3.86 8.02 -5.78
CA THR A 38 -4.85 8.85 -6.46
C THR A 38 -4.95 8.39 -7.90
N HIS A 39 -6.17 8.42 -8.45
CA HIS A 39 -6.37 8.32 -9.89
C HIS A 39 -6.97 9.62 -10.43
N VAL A 40 -6.94 9.80 -11.76
CA VAL A 40 -7.51 10.99 -12.41
C VAL A 40 -8.93 11.21 -11.93
N GLY A 41 -9.22 12.43 -11.46
CA GLY A 41 -10.54 12.83 -10.95
C GLY A 41 -10.78 12.53 -9.47
N THR A 42 -9.78 12.04 -8.72
CA THR A 42 -9.89 11.83 -7.26
C THR A 42 -8.76 12.50 -6.49
N ASP A 43 -9.12 13.09 -5.36
CA ASP A 43 -8.18 13.65 -4.41
C ASP A 43 -8.11 12.74 -3.18
N THR A 44 -6.90 12.29 -2.83
CA THR A 44 -6.62 11.60 -1.57
C THR A 44 -5.77 12.50 -0.71
N VAL A 45 -6.26 12.82 0.49
CA VAL A 45 -5.45 13.50 1.51
C VAL A 45 -4.77 12.44 2.36
N PHE A 46 -3.49 12.63 2.68
CA PHE A 46 -2.80 11.78 3.64
C PHE A 46 -1.98 12.62 4.61
N THR A 47 -1.72 12.06 5.79
CA THR A 47 -0.92 12.66 6.86
C THR A 47 0.03 11.61 7.41
N LEU A 48 1.29 12.01 7.52
CA LEU A 48 2.40 11.17 7.97
C LEU A 48 3.08 11.88 9.14
N ASP A 49 3.49 11.12 10.15
CA ASP A 49 4.32 11.64 11.24
C ASP A 49 5.78 11.61 10.78
N LEU A 50 6.31 12.79 10.46
CA LEU A 50 7.68 12.99 10.00
C LEU A 50 8.48 13.77 11.04
N GLU A 51 9.72 13.33 11.25
CA GLU A 51 10.69 14.10 12.03
C GLU A 51 11.21 15.29 11.21
N ALA A 52 11.86 16.24 11.88
CA ALA A 52 12.53 17.31 11.15
C ALA A 52 13.66 16.72 10.29
N GLY A 53 13.67 17.01 9.00
CA GLY A 53 14.59 16.35 8.07
C GLY A 53 14.28 16.61 6.61
N ARG A 54 14.93 15.84 5.73
CA ARG A 54 14.73 15.89 4.28
C ARG A 54 14.22 14.53 3.81
N TYR A 55 13.11 14.57 3.09
CA TYR A 55 12.41 13.40 2.56
C TYR A 55 12.32 13.49 1.04
N LEU A 56 12.16 12.34 0.40
CA LEU A 56 11.86 12.26 -1.02
C LEU A 56 10.36 12.05 -1.19
N VAL A 57 9.74 12.92 -1.96
CA VAL A 57 8.40 12.72 -2.50
C VAL A 57 8.58 12.27 -3.94
N LEU A 58 7.98 11.15 -4.29
CA LEU A 58 8.13 10.54 -5.61
C LEU A 58 6.76 10.19 -6.20
N GLU A 59 6.67 10.23 -7.53
CA GLU A 59 5.57 9.56 -8.24
C GLU A 59 5.90 8.08 -8.33
N PHE A 60 5.11 7.24 -7.65
CA PHE A 60 5.37 5.81 -7.53
C PHE A 60 5.21 5.11 -8.88
N LEU A 61 4.27 5.57 -9.71
CA LEU A 61 4.03 5.02 -11.05
C LEU A 61 5.20 5.25 -12.03
N ASP A 62 6.20 6.06 -11.69
CA ASP A 62 7.42 6.16 -12.52
C ASP A 62 8.32 4.94 -12.41
N PHE A 63 8.08 4.08 -11.42
CA PHE A 63 8.94 2.96 -11.09
C PHE A 63 8.31 1.60 -11.43
N GLU A 64 7.00 1.54 -11.73
CA GLU A 64 6.25 0.28 -11.92
C GLU A 64 6.39 -0.39 -13.30
N GLY A 65 7.41 -0.02 -14.09
CA GLY A 65 7.63 -0.61 -15.42
C GLY A 65 6.40 -0.45 -16.33
N ASP A 66 5.99 -1.53 -16.99
CA ASP A 66 4.89 -1.51 -17.96
C ASP A 66 3.51 -1.20 -17.35
N ARG A 67 3.38 -1.29 -16.01
CA ARG A 67 2.15 -0.90 -15.29
C ARG A 67 2.07 0.60 -15.01
N GLY A 68 3.20 1.30 -15.13
CA GLY A 68 3.35 2.70 -14.79
C GLY A 68 3.66 3.60 -15.99
N ARG A 69 4.12 4.82 -15.70
CA ARG A 69 4.54 5.80 -16.72
C ARG A 69 5.95 5.51 -17.25
N ASN A 70 6.78 4.88 -16.42
CA ASN A 70 8.13 4.41 -16.71
C ASN A 70 8.98 5.38 -17.56
N PRO A 71 9.18 6.64 -17.12
CA PRO A 71 10.02 7.59 -17.86
C PRO A 71 11.48 7.10 -17.89
N ALA A 72 12.30 7.67 -18.79
CA ALA A 72 13.71 7.31 -18.87
C ALA A 72 14.43 7.56 -17.53
N PRO A 73 15.45 6.75 -17.16
CA PRO A 73 16.21 6.94 -15.93
C PRO A 73 16.73 8.37 -15.79
N GLY A 74 16.45 9.02 -14.66
CA GLY A 74 16.78 10.43 -14.43
C GLY A 74 15.57 11.37 -14.54
N GLN A 75 14.55 11.00 -15.34
CA GLN A 75 13.36 11.80 -15.62
C GLN A 75 12.18 11.49 -14.67
N GLU A 76 12.38 10.66 -13.65
CA GLU A 76 11.35 10.38 -12.66
C GLU A 76 10.96 11.64 -11.88
N TYR A 77 9.68 11.79 -11.58
CA TYR A 77 9.18 12.85 -10.73
C TYR A 77 9.60 12.58 -9.29
N ILE A 78 10.65 13.29 -8.86
CA ILE A 78 11.13 13.29 -7.48
C ILE A 78 11.27 14.74 -7.00
N ARG A 79 10.82 15.01 -5.78
CA ARG A 79 10.96 16.28 -5.08
C ARG A 79 11.54 16.04 -3.70
N ILE A 80 12.25 17.04 -3.19
CA ILE A 80 12.73 17.04 -1.81
C ILE A 80 11.72 17.80 -0.97
N LEU A 81 11.16 17.13 0.03
CA LEU A 81 10.38 17.76 1.08
C LEU A 81 11.31 18.05 2.26
N THR A 82 11.40 19.30 2.68
CA THR A 82 12.10 19.67 3.93
C THR A 82 11.06 19.84 5.01
N VAL A 83 11.13 19.00 6.05
CA VAL A 83 10.25 19.05 7.20
C VAL A 83 10.99 19.78 8.31
N HIS A 84 10.38 20.84 8.82
CA HIS A 84 10.84 21.53 10.02
C HIS A 84 10.09 20.97 11.24
N ARG A 85 10.51 21.36 12.46
CA ARG A 85 9.88 20.85 13.68
C ARG A 85 8.36 20.89 13.57
N PRO A 86 7.68 19.78 13.91
CA PRO A 86 6.25 19.68 13.72
C PRO A 86 5.55 20.81 14.49
N ARG A 87 4.60 21.44 13.83
CA ARG A 87 3.59 22.23 14.53
C ARG A 87 2.54 21.24 15.00
N ASN A 88 2.26 21.18 16.29
CA ASN A 88 1.17 20.35 16.80
C ASN A 88 -0.12 20.80 16.12
N GLN A 89 -0.61 19.99 15.19
CA GLN A 89 -1.90 20.17 14.55
C GLN A 89 -2.81 19.08 15.09
N ALA A 90 -3.96 19.48 15.63
CA ALA A 90 -4.97 18.53 16.06
C ALA A 90 -5.40 17.70 14.84
N GLN A 91 -5.16 16.39 14.90
CA GLN A 91 -5.63 15.45 13.89
C GLN A 91 -7.05 15.01 14.26
N THR A 92 -7.93 14.98 13.27
CA THR A 92 -9.23 14.34 13.43
C THR A 92 -9.03 12.85 13.73
N PRO A 93 -9.63 12.29 14.79
CA PRO A 93 -9.52 10.87 15.08
C PRO A 93 -10.00 10.03 13.88
N PRO A 94 -9.29 8.92 13.56
CA PRO A 94 -9.70 8.05 12.47
C PRO A 94 -11.02 7.36 12.79
N ALA A 95 -11.86 7.17 11.77
CA ALA A 95 -13.09 6.40 11.88
C ALA A 95 -12.81 4.88 11.92
N ALA A 96 -11.70 4.47 11.33
CA ALA A 96 -11.20 3.10 11.37
C ALA A 96 -9.68 3.03 11.30
N ILE A 97 -9.13 1.92 11.77
CA ILE A 97 -7.72 1.58 11.73
C ILE A 97 -7.59 0.22 11.05
N VAL A 98 -6.81 0.16 9.96
CA VAL A 98 -6.38 -1.08 9.32
C VAL A 98 -4.95 -1.36 9.76
N THR A 99 -4.68 -2.55 10.28
CA THR A 99 -3.35 -2.96 10.73
C THR A 99 -2.90 -4.18 9.95
N ALA A 100 -1.82 -4.05 9.19
CA ALA A 100 -1.08 -5.17 8.63
C ALA A 100 -0.26 -5.84 9.74
N ARG A 101 -0.42 -7.15 9.96
CA ARG A 101 0.36 -7.87 10.97
C ARG A 101 0.50 -9.35 10.66
N GLU A 102 1.56 -9.95 11.17
CA GLU A 102 1.68 -11.40 11.27
C GLU A 102 0.81 -11.93 12.42
N VAL A 103 0.02 -12.96 12.13
CA VAL A 103 -0.78 -13.69 13.12
C VAL A 103 -0.19 -15.10 13.28
N PRO A 104 0.29 -15.47 14.49
CA PRO A 104 0.90 -16.78 14.72
C PRO A 104 -0.01 -17.94 14.26
N GLY A 105 0.53 -18.83 13.43
CA GLY A 105 -0.18 -19.99 12.89
C GLY A 105 -1.15 -19.70 11.73
N LEU A 106 -1.39 -18.43 11.39
CA LEU A 106 -2.28 -18.02 10.30
C LEU A 106 -1.55 -17.27 9.18
N GLY A 107 -0.46 -16.57 9.51
CA GLY A 107 0.31 -15.75 8.57
C GLY A 107 -0.15 -14.29 8.55
N PRO A 108 0.14 -13.55 7.47
CA PRO A 108 -0.09 -12.12 7.39
C PRO A 108 -1.58 -11.79 7.25
N ARG A 109 -2.09 -10.81 8.00
CA ARG A 109 -3.51 -10.41 8.00
C ARG A 109 -3.66 -8.90 8.04
N PHE A 110 -4.74 -8.42 7.42
CA PHE A 110 -5.29 -7.11 7.76
C PHE A 110 -6.32 -7.27 8.89
N ASP A 111 -6.05 -6.59 10.01
CA ASP A 111 -7.02 -6.40 11.07
C ASP A 111 -7.72 -5.04 10.91
N LEU A 112 -9.02 -4.99 11.22
CA LEU A 112 -9.83 -3.78 11.12
C LEU A 112 -10.43 -3.47 12.49
N CYS A 113 -10.14 -2.27 13.00
CA CYS A 113 -10.78 -1.71 14.18
C CYS A 113 -11.59 -0.47 13.79
N GLY A 114 -12.85 -0.39 14.22
CA GLY A 114 -13.76 0.69 13.85
C GLY A 114 -14.46 0.45 12.51
N ASN A 115 -15.16 1.47 12.01
CA ASN A 115 -15.96 1.39 10.78
C ASN A 115 -15.51 2.48 9.82
N PRO A 116 -14.96 2.13 8.65
CA PRO A 116 -14.65 3.10 7.60
C PRO A 116 -15.90 3.90 7.21
N LYS A 117 -15.72 5.20 6.99
CA LYS A 117 -16.82 6.10 6.61
C LYS A 117 -16.39 6.99 5.44
N PRO A 118 -17.33 7.43 4.57
CA PRO A 118 -17.02 8.37 3.51
C PRO A 118 -16.36 9.63 4.05
N ASN A 119 -15.26 10.08 3.40
CA ASN A 119 -14.54 11.31 3.74
C ASN A 119 -14.10 11.43 5.20
N ARG A 120 -13.91 10.30 5.90
CA ARG A 120 -13.36 10.27 7.26
C ARG A 120 -11.98 9.64 7.27
N PRO A 121 -11.10 10.01 8.21
CA PRO A 121 -9.74 9.47 8.21
C PRO A 121 -9.75 7.95 8.48
N LEU A 122 -8.97 7.22 7.70
CA LEU A 122 -8.63 5.81 7.85
C LEU A 122 -7.14 5.75 8.19
N ARG A 123 -6.80 5.17 9.34
CA ARG A 123 -5.39 4.97 9.72
C ARG A 123 -4.92 3.62 9.22
N TYR A 124 -3.83 3.58 8.47
CA TYR A 124 -3.14 2.35 8.11
C TYR A 124 -1.84 2.22 8.90
N VAL A 125 -1.63 1.06 9.51
CA VAL A 125 -0.47 0.75 10.35
C VAL A 125 0.21 -0.50 9.82
N ASN A 126 1.51 -0.41 9.50
CA ASN A 126 2.30 -1.59 9.18
C ASN A 126 2.95 -2.15 10.44
N HIS A 127 2.38 -3.22 11.01
CA HIS A 127 2.97 -4.02 12.10
C HIS A 127 3.59 -5.35 11.62
N MET A 128 3.83 -5.50 10.31
CA MET A 128 4.59 -6.63 9.77
C MET A 128 6.02 -6.64 10.34
N ARG A 129 6.55 -7.83 10.61
CA ARG A 129 7.91 -7.98 11.12
C ARG A 129 8.90 -8.00 9.97
N GLY A 130 9.59 -6.88 9.76
CA GLY A 130 10.75 -6.83 8.88
C GLY A 130 10.46 -6.78 7.38
N GLN A 131 9.20 -6.55 6.97
CA GLN A 131 8.87 -6.28 5.57
C GLN A 131 7.95 -5.07 5.41
N VAL A 132 8.14 -4.34 4.32
CA VAL A 132 7.23 -3.27 3.91
C VAL A 132 5.88 -3.87 3.54
N ASP A 133 4.85 -3.03 3.60
CA ASP A 133 3.52 -3.44 3.18
C ASP A 133 2.66 -2.25 2.78
N GLU A 134 1.73 -2.45 1.87
CA GLU A 134 0.83 -1.44 1.35
C GLU A 134 -0.62 -1.73 1.75
N LEU A 135 -1.50 -0.76 1.55
CA LEU A 135 -2.93 -0.96 1.68
C LEU A 135 -3.57 -0.45 0.41
N VAL A 136 -4.09 -1.35 -0.41
CA VAL A 136 -4.83 -0.98 -1.62
C VAL A 136 -6.29 -1.31 -1.40
N LEU A 137 -7.16 -0.34 -1.69
CA LEU A 137 -8.60 -0.46 -1.55
C LEU A 137 -9.23 -0.44 -2.94
N TYR A 138 -9.91 -1.54 -3.30
CA TYR A 138 -10.65 -1.67 -4.55
C TYR A 138 -12.14 -1.80 -4.30
N PRO A 139 -13.01 -1.06 -5.01
CA PRO A 139 -14.45 -1.25 -4.92
C PRO A 139 -14.85 -2.68 -5.29
N ILE A 140 -15.80 -3.24 -4.55
CA ILE A 140 -16.48 -4.49 -4.86
C ILE A 140 -17.90 -4.13 -5.32
N ALA A 141 -18.21 -4.38 -6.59
CA ALA A 141 -19.52 -4.07 -7.15
C ALA A 141 -20.57 -5.15 -6.86
N ASP A 142 -20.12 -6.41 -6.71
CA ASP A 142 -21.00 -7.55 -6.46
C ASP A 142 -21.02 -7.90 -4.97
N ASP A 143 -22.18 -7.77 -4.34
CA ASP A 143 -22.39 -8.07 -2.92
C ASP A 143 -22.22 -9.56 -2.57
N ALA A 144 -22.21 -10.46 -3.57
CA ALA A 144 -21.96 -11.88 -3.37
C ALA A 144 -20.47 -12.21 -3.15
N VAL A 145 -19.54 -11.32 -3.55
CA VAL A 145 -18.09 -11.55 -3.41
C VAL A 145 -17.72 -11.72 -1.94
N THR A 146 -16.92 -12.74 -1.65
CA THR A 146 -16.45 -13.11 -0.31
C THR A 146 -14.92 -12.98 -0.20
N GLU A 147 -14.40 -13.01 1.03
CA GLU A 147 -12.95 -13.10 1.26
C GLU A 147 -12.35 -14.41 0.69
N ALA A 148 -13.15 -15.47 0.59
CA ALA A 148 -12.72 -16.72 -0.04
C ALA A 148 -12.50 -16.54 -1.55
N ASP A 149 -13.33 -15.73 -2.22
CA ASP A 149 -13.15 -15.43 -3.64
C ASP A 149 -11.88 -14.60 -3.88
N ILE A 150 -11.59 -13.64 -2.99
CA ILE A 150 -10.33 -12.87 -3.02
C ILE A 150 -9.13 -13.80 -2.79
N GLN A 151 -9.21 -14.69 -1.80
CA GLN A 151 -8.15 -15.68 -1.56
C GLN A 151 -7.93 -16.57 -2.79
N ALA A 152 -9.00 -17.10 -3.37
CA ALA A 152 -8.94 -17.96 -4.55
C ALA A 152 -8.28 -17.25 -5.74
N PHE A 153 -8.58 -15.96 -5.96
CA PHE A 153 -7.92 -15.15 -6.99
C PHE A 153 -6.40 -15.05 -6.77
N PHE A 154 -5.93 -14.84 -5.54
CA PHE A 154 -4.49 -14.75 -5.26
C PHE A 154 -3.77 -16.10 -5.20
N ASP A 155 -4.51 -17.19 -4.97
CA ASP A 155 -3.99 -18.56 -5.06
C ASP A 155 -3.93 -19.09 -6.48
N ASP A 156 -4.78 -18.57 -7.38
CA ASP A 156 -4.79 -18.95 -8.78
C ASP A 156 -3.50 -18.51 -9.49
N THR A 157 -2.84 -19.47 -10.13
CA THR A 157 -1.66 -19.21 -10.96
C THR A 157 -2.01 -18.89 -12.41
N THR A 158 -3.30 -18.98 -12.77
CA THR A 158 -3.80 -18.68 -14.10
C THR A 158 -4.41 -17.26 -14.14
N PRO A 159 -4.35 -16.57 -15.29
CA PRO A 159 -4.97 -15.25 -15.40
C PRO A 159 -6.50 -15.34 -15.30
N SER A 160 -7.05 -15.00 -14.14
CA SER A 160 -8.47 -14.76 -13.92
C SER A 160 -8.71 -13.28 -13.61
N PRO A 161 -9.89 -12.72 -13.96
CA PRO A 161 -10.22 -11.36 -13.56
C PRO A 161 -10.40 -11.29 -12.03
N PRO A 162 -9.91 -10.23 -11.37
CA PRO A 162 -10.10 -10.07 -9.93
C PRO A 162 -11.59 -9.85 -9.59
N PRO A 163 -12.05 -10.30 -8.40
CA PRO A 163 -13.43 -10.10 -7.95
C PRO A 163 -13.69 -8.67 -7.42
N PHE A 164 -12.88 -7.70 -7.84
CA PHE A 164 -12.93 -6.29 -7.44
C PHE A 164 -12.43 -5.39 -8.58
N ASP A 165 -12.85 -4.12 -8.57
CA ASP A 165 -12.54 -3.17 -9.64
C ASP A 165 -11.12 -2.60 -9.51
N ILE A 166 -10.17 -3.20 -10.25
CA ILE A 166 -8.77 -2.77 -10.25
C ILE A 166 -8.51 -1.43 -10.94
N SER A 167 -9.49 -0.80 -11.58
CA SER A 167 -9.31 0.51 -12.23
C SER A 167 -9.47 1.68 -11.25
N ARG A 168 -9.98 1.42 -10.03
CA ARG A 168 -10.35 2.45 -9.05
C ARG A 168 -9.65 2.25 -7.71
N TRP A 169 -8.32 2.11 -7.74
CA TRP A 169 -7.54 1.90 -6.52
C TRP A 169 -7.41 3.17 -5.68
N LEU A 170 -7.54 2.98 -4.37
CA LEU A 170 -7.26 3.97 -3.35
C LEU A 170 -6.32 3.35 -2.31
N GLY A 171 -5.87 4.14 -1.34
CA GLY A 171 -5.11 3.64 -0.19
C GLY A 171 -3.72 4.25 -0.08
N SER A 172 -2.74 3.45 0.37
CA SER A 172 -1.36 3.89 0.58
C SER A 172 -0.38 2.95 -0.12
N PRO A 173 0.66 3.49 -0.79
CA PRO A 173 1.81 2.70 -1.22
C PRO A 173 2.57 2.14 -0.01
N PRO A 174 3.58 1.27 -0.24
CA PRO A 174 4.26 0.55 0.83
C PRO A 174 4.80 1.45 1.95
N LEU A 175 4.52 1.07 3.19
CA LEU A 175 5.09 1.60 4.42
C LEU A 175 6.13 0.64 4.98
N SER A 176 7.18 1.17 5.59
CA SER A 176 8.13 0.38 6.39
C SER A 176 7.49 -0.17 7.66
N PRO A 177 8.00 -1.30 8.20
CA PRO A 177 7.61 -1.82 9.50
C PRO A 177 7.57 -0.75 10.60
N GLY A 178 6.52 -0.75 11.41
CA GLY A 178 6.32 0.18 12.53
C GLY A 178 5.80 1.56 12.12
N ARG A 179 5.65 1.85 10.83
CA ARG A 179 5.15 3.15 10.35
C ARG A 179 3.63 3.16 10.20
N THR A 180 3.10 4.37 10.22
CA THR A 180 1.67 4.65 10.16
C THR A 180 1.41 5.78 9.16
N ALA A 181 0.33 5.65 8.38
CA ALA A 181 -0.22 6.72 7.57
C ALA A 181 -1.69 6.94 7.95
N THR A 182 -2.13 8.19 8.01
CA THR A 182 -3.56 8.52 8.10
C THR A 182 -4.03 9.03 6.76
N LEU A 183 -4.96 8.32 6.12
CA LEU A 183 -5.51 8.61 4.81
C LEU A 183 -6.91 9.18 4.98
N THR A 184 -7.34 10.08 4.11
CA THR A 184 -8.76 10.42 3.93
C THR A 184 -9.10 10.09 2.46
N PRO A 185 -9.22 8.80 2.12
CA PRO A 185 -9.55 8.40 0.77
C PRO A 185 -11.00 8.80 0.45
N PRO A 186 -11.32 9.15 -0.80
CA PRO A 186 -12.66 9.53 -1.24
C PRO A 186 -13.57 8.29 -1.39
N LEU A 187 -13.77 7.56 -0.28
CA LEU A 187 -14.60 6.36 -0.24
C LEU A 187 -16.08 6.75 -0.41
N SER A 188 -16.76 6.04 -1.30
CA SER A 188 -18.22 6.00 -1.36
C SER A 188 -18.76 4.92 -0.42
N LEU A 189 -20.06 4.97 -0.12
CA LEU A 189 -20.72 3.86 0.57
C LEU A 189 -20.58 2.57 -0.25
N GLY A 190 -20.39 1.44 0.42
CA GLY A 190 -20.26 0.14 -0.24
C GLY A 190 -19.16 -0.75 0.34
N ARG A 191 -18.76 -1.76 -0.44
CA ARG A 191 -17.78 -2.78 -0.05
C ARG A 191 -16.46 -2.55 -0.78
N TYR A 192 -15.36 -2.76 -0.08
CA TYR A 192 -14.01 -2.60 -0.64
C TYR A 192 -13.14 -3.81 -0.28
N ALA A 193 -12.42 -4.34 -1.25
CA ALA A 193 -11.33 -5.27 -1.00
C ALA A 193 -10.11 -4.47 -0.52
N ALA A 194 -9.68 -4.72 0.71
CA ALA A 194 -8.37 -4.32 1.21
C ALA A 194 -7.38 -5.44 0.89
N VAL A 195 -6.40 -5.15 0.03
CA VAL A 195 -5.40 -6.12 -0.44
C VAL A 195 -4.02 -5.46 -0.47
N THR A 196 -3.01 -6.30 -0.60
CA THR A 196 -1.63 -5.89 -0.84
C THR A 196 -1.04 -6.70 -1.99
N TRP A 197 -0.40 -6.04 -2.94
CA TRP A 197 0.36 -6.67 -4.01
C TRP A 197 1.84 -6.84 -3.66
N VAL A 198 2.25 -6.35 -2.49
CA VAL A 198 3.61 -6.55 -1.99
C VAL A 198 3.86 -8.04 -1.88
N THR A 199 4.98 -8.47 -2.46
CA THR A 199 5.44 -9.85 -2.45
C THR A 199 6.13 -10.17 -1.14
N SER A 200 5.86 -11.36 -0.62
CA SER A 200 6.53 -11.91 0.54
C SER A 200 8.03 -12.04 0.29
N ILE A 201 8.84 -11.56 1.25
CA ILE A 201 10.31 -11.71 1.21
C ILE A 201 10.79 -13.15 1.43
N HIS A 202 9.86 -14.10 1.61
CA HIS A 202 10.15 -15.51 1.84
C HIS A 202 10.04 -16.35 0.57
N ASP A 203 9.02 -16.09 -0.27
CA ASP A 203 8.71 -16.91 -1.45
C ASP A 203 8.31 -16.12 -2.70
N ALA A 204 8.34 -14.78 -2.64
CA ALA A 204 7.99 -13.87 -3.73
C ALA A 204 6.52 -13.95 -4.21
N ARG A 205 5.64 -14.66 -3.50
CA ARG A 205 4.20 -14.59 -3.76
C ARG A 205 3.60 -13.37 -3.08
N PRO A 206 2.53 -12.74 -3.62
CA PRO A 206 1.84 -11.64 -2.96
C PRO A 206 1.44 -12.00 -1.53
N LEU A 207 1.55 -11.06 -0.58
CA LEU A 207 1.11 -11.28 0.80
C LEU A 207 -0.39 -11.60 0.88
N SER A 208 -1.19 -11.09 -0.06
CA SER A 208 -2.61 -11.48 -0.19
C SER A 208 -2.79 -12.97 -0.48
N ALA A 209 -1.87 -13.62 -1.20
CA ALA A 209 -1.91 -15.07 -1.39
C ALA A 209 -1.65 -15.84 -0.07
N HIS A 210 -0.99 -15.19 0.89
CA HIS A 210 -0.79 -15.70 2.25
C HIS A 210 -1.93 -15.32 3.22
N GLY A 211 -3.04 -14.79 2.69
CA GLY A 211 -4.23 -14.41 3.45
C GLY A 211 -4.27 -12.95 3.89
N GLN A 212 -3.37 -12.10 3.40
CA GLN A 212 -3.39 -10.68 3.73
C GLN A 212 -4.37 -9.89 2.85
N HIS A 213 -5.65 -10.21 2.99
CA HIS A 213 -6.75 -9.46 2.40
C HIS A 213 -7.90 -9.36 3.40
N ARG A 214 -8.84 -8.44 3.14
CA ARG A 214 -10.06 -8.29 3.92
C ARG A 214 -11.13 -7.56 3.12
N ILE A 215 -12.40 -7.85 3.36
CA ILE A 215 -13.49 -6.98 2.90
C ILE A 215 -13.81 -5.92 3.96
N LEU A 216 -13.79 -4.65 3.57
CA LEU A 216 -14.19 -3.50 4.37
C LEU A 216 -15.58 -3.03 3.92
N THR A 217 -16.44 -2.67 4.87
CA THR A 217 -17.72 -2.00 4.57
C THR A 217 -17.64 -0.54 4.97
N VAL A 218 -17.98 0.35 4.04
CA VAL A 218 -18.05 1.79 4.24
C VAL A 218 -19.51 2.19 4.45
N ALA A 219 -19.83 2.74 5.63
CA ALA A 219 -21.18 3.09 6.06
C ALA A 219 -21.25 4.46 6.75
#